data_AF-A0A819G3A1-F1
#
_entry.id   AF-A0A819G3A1-F1
#
_cell.length_a   1.000
_cell.length_b   1.000
_cell.length_c   1.000
_cell.angle_alpha   90.00
_cell.angle_beta   90.00
_cell.angle_gamma   90.00
#
_symmetry.space_group_name_H-M   'P 1'
#
loop_
_entity.id
_entity.type
_entity.pdbx_description
1 polymer ?
#
loop_
_entity_poly.entity_id
_entity_poly.type
_entity_poly.pdbx_seq_one_letter_code
_entity_poly.pdbx_strand_id
1 'polypeptide(L)'
;MSIAYHFLSRFASGYIKRTICNTSNTFFHLIPNENRRYKSSDLTGVTFSPLPDAELKIQLYYKTQEIKKRKEKLKEIAESIWNQKSNVNYARITLNECKTMFEEQTGRAPSSWEAKQIYNVTLEKYAPWRHFQEEKERQQHVTAMIEEIYSDLQRKMKEEKDLTLSKSDMTVLLEKKLGELPVSTDIQDMWMLRFRLPLVKWIE
;
A
#
# COMPACT_ATOMS: atom_id res chain seq x y z
N MET A 1 22.91 -36.81 -21.93
CA MET A 1 21.92 -37.58 -21.16
C MET A 1 21.22 -36.61 -20.23
N SER A 2 19.90 -36.51 -20.38
CA SER A 2 19.00 -35.56 -19.74
C SER A 2 18.46 -36.18 -18.46
N ILE A 3 18.47 -35.46 -17.33
CA ILE A 3 17.78 -35.88 -16.11
C ILE A 3 16.68 -34.87 -15.83
N ALA A 4 15.45 -35.35 -16.04
CA ALA A 4 14.20 -34.68 -15.81
C ALA A 4 13.82 -34.72 -14.32
N TYR A 5 13.12 -33.65 -13.91
CA TYR A 5 11.96 -33.61 -13.02
C TYR A 5 11.66 -34.82 -12.12
N HIS A 6 11.61 -34.56 -10.81
CA HIS A 6 10.47 -34.93 -9.96
C HIS A 6 10.72 -34.46 -8.53
N PHE A 7 9.94 -33.51 -8.02
CA PHE A 7 9.51 -33.54 -6.62
C PHE A 7 8.21 -32.73 -6.47
N LEU A 8 7.09 -33.46 -6.49
CA LEU A 8 5.79 -32.98 -6.06
C LEU A 8 5.41 -33.68 -4.74
N SER A 9 4.82 -32.87 -3.88
CA SER A 9 3.75 -33.16 -2.91
C SER A 9 3.99 -34.16 -1.76
N ARG A 10 4.00 -33.61 -0.54
CA ARG A 10 3.16 -34.14 0.54
C ARG A 10 2.35 -33.02 1.21
N PHE A 11 1.06 -33.34 1.33
CA PHE A 11 -0.08 -32.54 1.75
C PHE A 11 -0.16 -32.33 3.26
N ALA A 12 -0.76 -31.20 3.66
CA ALA A 12 -1.87 -31.14 4.62
C ALA A 12 -2.62 -29.81 4.38
N SER A 13 -3.67 -29.81 3.56
CA SER A 13 -5.07 -29.99 3.95
C SER A 13 -5.70 -28.72 4.54
N GLY A 14 -6.29 -27.94 3.64
CA GLY A 14 -7.23 -26.86 3.93
C GLY A 14 -8.07 -26.63 2.69
N TYR A 15 -9.01 -27.56 2.43
CA TYR A 15 -9.88 -27.52 1.26
C TYR A 15 -10.76 -26.26 1.28
N ILE A 16 -10.42 -25.24 0.48
CA ILE A 16 -11.40 -24.24 0.06
C ILE A 16 -12.17 -24.84 -1.11
N LYS A 17 -13.31 -25.47 -0.80
CA LYS A 17 -14.34 -25.78 -1.80
C LYS A 17 -14.78 -24.45 -2.42
N ARG A 18 -14.39 -24.19 -3.67
CA ARG A 18 -15.04 -23.17 -4.49
C ARG A 18 -16.39 -23.71 -4.91
N THR A 19 -17.44 -23.28 -4.23
CA THR A 19 -18.80 -23.43 -4.75
C THR A 19 -19.05 -22.24 -5.66
N ILE A 20 -19.06 -22.47 -6.98
CA ILE A 20 -19.57 -21.50 -7.95
C ILE A 20 -21.09 -21.59 -7.86
N CYS A 21 -21.70 -20.69 -7.09
CA CYS A 21 -23.15 -20.53 -7.10
C CYS A 21 -23.51 -19.60 -8.26
N ASN A 22 -23.92 -20.21 -9.38
CA ASN A 22 -24.62 -19.54 -10.45
C ASN A 22 -26.09 -19.40 -10.00
N THR A 23 -26.52 -18.19 -9.66
CA THR A 23 -27.96 -17.90 -9.47
C THR A 23 -28.31 -16.62 -10.18
N SER A 24 -28.84 -16.82 -11.39
CA SER A 24 -29.78 -15.94 -12.06
C SER A 24 -30.93 -15.58 -11.12
N ASN A 25 -31.26 -14.29 -11.03
CA ASN A 25 -32.55 -13.72 -10.63
C ASN A 25 -33.30 -14.24 -9.38
N THR A 26 -33.59 -13.27 -8.49
CA THR A 26 -34.83 -13.04 -7.70
C THR A 26 -34.78 -13.13 -6.16
N PHE A 27 -35.53 -12.17 -5.57
CA PHE A 27 -36.12 -12.06 -4.22
C PHE A 27 -35.24 -11.64 -3.01
N PHE A 28 -35.22 -10.32 -2.76
CA PHE A 28 -35.14 -9.78 -1.40
C PHE A 28 -36.46 -10.05 -0.68
N HIS A 29 -36.45 -10.87 0.37
CA HIS A 29 -37.48 -10.85 1.41
C HIS A 29 -36.90 -10.22 2.67
N LEU A 30 -37.29 -8.97 2.91
CA LEU A 30 -37.21 -8.30 4.21
C LEU A 30 -38.19 -9.00 5.16
N ILE A 31 -37.70 -9.51 6.28
CA ILE A 31 -38.54 -9.84 7.44
C ILE A 31 -38.68 -8.54 8.25
N PRO A 32 -39.89 -7.99 8.45
CA PRO A 32 -40.08 -6.83 9.33
C PRO A 32 -40.11 -7.33 10.77
N ASN A 33 -39.23 -6.79 11.62
CA ASN A 33 -39.40 -6.91 13.07
C ASN A 33 -39.90 -5.56 13.59
N GLU A 34 -41.20 -5.50 13.86
CA GLU A 34 -41.89 -4.36 14.43
C GLU A 34 -41.42 -4.09 15.88
N ASN A 35 -41.52 -2.82 16.29
CA ASN A 35 -41.27 -2.27 17.63
C ASN A 35 -39.85 -1.79 17.96
N ARG A 36 -39.47 -0.64 17.38
CA ARG A 36 -38.84 0.44 18.17
C ARG A 36 -39.45 1.79 17.78
N ARG A 37 -40.16 2.39 18.73
CA ARG A 37 -40.63 3.78 18.66
C ARG A 37 -39.40 4.69 18.57
N TYR A 38 -39.14 5.26 17.39
CA TYR A 38 -38.21 6.37 17.24
C TYR A 38 -38.92 7.66 17.62
N LYS A 39 -38.49 8.30 18.72
CA LYS A 39 -38.79 9.70 18.96
C LYS A 39 -37.87 10.51 18.05
N SER A 40 -38.49 11.25 17.15
CA SER A 40 -37.87 12.28 16.33
C SER A 40 -37.32 13.40 17.23
N SER A 41 -36.02 13.64 17.13
CA SER A 41 -35.44 14.95 17.34
C SER A 41 -34.23 15.07 16.43
N ASP A 42 -34.30 16.06 15.55
CA ASP A 42 -33.31 16.41 14.54
C ASP A 42 -31.90 16.49 15.10
N LEU A 43 -31.08 15.51 14.73
CA LEU A 43 -29.63 15.61 14.64
C LEU A 43 -29.22 14.75 13.45
N THR A 44 -28.84 15.37 12.34
CA THR A 44 -28.07 14.72 11.27
C THR A 44 -26.64 14.46 11.77
N GLY A 45 -26.53 13.63 12.81
CA GLY A 45 -25.30 13.01 13.21
C GLY A 45 -25.10 11.76 12.37
N VAL A 46 -24.30 11.85 11.32
CA VAL A 46 -23.75 10.65 10.67
C VAL A 46 -22.80 10.01 11.69
N THR A 47 -23.35 9.11 12.50
CA THR A 47 -22.57 8.25 13.38
C THR A 47 -21.92 7.18 12.53
N PHE A 48 -20.68 7.42 12.11
CA PHE A 48 -19.86 6.34 11.56
C PHE A 48 -19.64 5.33 12.68
N SER A 49 -20.35 4.21 12.62
CA SER A 49 -20.04 3.07 13.47
C SER A 49 -18.60 2.65 13.12
N PRO A 50 -17.70 2.46 14.10
CA PRO A 50 -16.36 1.96 13.81
C PRO A 50 -16.52 0.64 13.06
N LEU A 51 -15.97 0.57 11.85
CA LEU A 51 -15.95 -0.68 11.08
C LEU A 51 -15.34 -1.76 11.98
N PRO A 52 -16.01 -2.91 12.19
CA PRO A 52 -15.44 -3.97 12.99
C PRO A 52 -14.07 -4.34 12.39
N ASP A 53 -13.08 -4.55 13.25
CA ASP A 53 -11.67 -4.80 12.88
C ASP A 53 -11.52 -5.89 11.79
N ALA A 54 -12.40 -6.90 11.78
CA ALA A 54 -12.47 -7.92 10.74
C ALA A 54 -12.86 -7.37 9.35
N GLU A 55 -13.81 -6.44 9.27
CA GLU A 55 -14.25 -5.84 8.02
C GLU A 55 -13.18 -4.89 7.46
N LEU A 56 -12.53 -4.12 8.32
CA LEU A 56 -11.38 -3.29 7.94
C LEU A 56 -10.23 -4.15 7.38
N LYS A 57 -9.89 -5.26 8.04
CA LYS A 57 -8.88 -6.22 7.58
C LYS A 57 -9.21 -6.80 6.21
N ILE A 58 -10.47 -7.15 5.97
CA ILE A 58 -10.94 -7.65 4.67
C ILE A 58 -10.81 -6.57 3.58
N GLN A 59 -11.20 -5.33 3.86
CA GLN A 59 -11.07 -4.21 2.92
C GLN A 59 -9.60 -3.92 2.59
N LEU A 60 -8.72 -3.91 3.59
CA LEU A 60 -7.27 -3.73 3.41
C LEU A 60 -6.66 -4.85 2.56
N TYR A 61 -7.08 -6.10 2.79
CA TYR A 61 -6.67 -7.23 1.97
C TYR A 61 -7.04 -7.03 0.49
N TYR A 62 -8.30 -6.69 0.20
CA TYR A 62 -8.74 -6.46 -1.19
C TYR A 62 -8.00 -5.30 -1.85
N LYS A 63 -7.81 -4.17 -1.15
CA LYS A 63 -7.00 -3.05 -1.64
C LYS A 63 -5.56 -3.46 -1.94
N THR A 64 -4.96 -4.28 -1.08
CA THR A 64 -3.59 -4.79 -1.29
C THR A 64 -3.49 -5.65 -2.54
N GLN A 65 -4.48 -6.53 -2.77
CA GLN A 65 -4.55 -7.34 -4.00
C GLN A 65 -4.76 -6.48 -5.25
N GLU A 66 -5.57 -5.43 -5.16
CA GLU A 66 -5.77 -4.50 -6.27
C GLU A 66 -4.49 -3.74 -6.62
N ILE A 67 -3.76 -3.25 -5.61
CA ILE A 67 -2.46 -2.60 -5.80
C ILE A 67 -1.47 -3.58 -6.45
N LYS A 68 -1.43 -4.83 -5.98
CA LYS A 68 -0.56 -5.86 -6.55
C LYS A 68 -0.85 -6.08 -8.04
N LYS A 69 -2.12 -6.26 -8.41
CA LYS A 69 -2.55 -6.40 -9.80
C LYS A 69 -2.20 -5.18 -10.65
N ARG A 70 -2.36 -3.97 -10.11
CA ARG A 70 -1.97 -2.73 -10.80
C ARG A 70 -0.46 -2.69 -11.06
N LYS A 71 0.36 -3.09 -10.09
CA LYS A 71 1.82 -3.18 -10.26
C LYS A 71 2.23 -4.22 -11.31
N GLU A 72 1.61 -5.39 -11.31
CA GLU A 72 1.85 -6.43 -12.31
C GLU A 72 1.54 -5.92 -13.73
N LYS A 73 0.39 -5.25 -13.91
CA LYS A 73 0.03 -4.63 -15.20
C LYS A 73 1.04 -3.58 -15.66
N LEU A 74 1.56 -2.74 -14.74
CA LEU A 74 2.59 -1.76 -15.08
C LEU A 74 3.90 -2.40 -15.48
N LYS A 75 4.25 -3.55 -14.88
CA LYS A 75 5.41 -4.34 -15.28
C LYS A 75 5.26 -4.89 -16.69
N GLU A 76 4.10 -5.43 -17.04
CA GLU A 76 3.80 -5.88 -18.41
C GLU A 76 3.90 -4.73 -19.43
N ILE A 77 3.40 -3.54 -19.07
CA ILE A 77 3.53 -2.34 -19.91
C ILE A 77 5.01 -1.96 -20.08
N ALA A 78 5.79 -1.97 -19.00
CA ALA A 78 7.23 -1.69 -19.07
C ALA A 78 7.94 -2.70 -19.99
N GLU A 79 7.63 -3.98 -19.86
CA GLU A 79 8.16 -5.04 -20.73
C GLU A 79 7.80 -4.82 -22.20
N SER A 80 6.56 -4.43 -22.49
CA SER A 80 6.13 -4.06 -23.85
C SER A 80 6.94 -2.87 -24.39
N ILE A 81 7.13 -1.82 -23.60
CA ILE A 81 7.93 -0.64 -23.98
C ILE A 81 9.36 -1.05 -24.32
N TRP A 82 9.99 -1.87 -23.47
CA TRP A 82 11.36 -2.32 -23.68
C TRP A 82 11.53 -3.13 -24.98
N ASN A 83 10.53 -3.95 -25.30
CA ASN A 83 10.55 -4.75 -26.53
C ASN A 83 10.34 -3.88 -27.78
N GLN A 84 9.53 -2.83 -27.70
CA GLN A 84 9.28 -1.92 -28.82
C GLN A 84 10.42 -0.91 -29.06
N LYS A 85 11.12 -0.50 -27.99
CA LYS A 85 12.14 0.56 -28.02
C LYS A 85 13.54 0.04 -27.68
N SER A 86 14.01 -0.97 -28.42
CA SER A 86 15.32 -1.60 -28.20
C SER A 86 16.55 -0.68 -28.31
N ASN A 87 16.42 0.48 -28.97
CA ASN A 87 17.50 1.45 -29.15
C ASN A 87 17.71 2.39 -27.94
N VAL A 88 16.86 2.31 -26.91
CA VAL A 88 16.97 3.16 -25.72
C VAL A 88 18.02 2.60 -24.77
N ASN A 89 18.91 3.47 -24.28
CA ASN A 89 19.84 3.10 -23.21
C ASN A 89 19.14 3.10 -21.84
N TYR A 90 18.47 2.00 -21.52
CA TYR A 90 17.72 1.84 -20.27
C TYR A 90 18.57 1.98 -19.01
N ALA A 91 19.90 1.82 -19.08
CA ALA A 91 20.76 2.00 -17.91
C ALA A 91 20.89 3.48 -17.47
N ARG A 92 20.69 4.42 -18.41
CA ARG A 92 20.75 5.88 -18.17
C ARG A 92 19.39 6.55 -18.19
N ILE A 93 18.33 5.75 -18.17
CA ILE A 93 16.97 6.26 -18.25
C ILE A 93 16.65 7.19 -17.07
N THR A 94 15.81 8.17 -17.34
CA THR A 94 15.25 9.13 -16.38
C THR A 94 13.75 8.92 -16.20
N LEU A 95 13.22 9.42 -15.08
CA LEU A 95 11.78 9.36 -14.80
C LEU A 95 10.95 10.06 -15.89
N ASN A 96 11.44 11.16 -16.46
CA ASN A 96 10.72 11.88 -17.53
C ASN A 96 10.67 11.07 -18.82
N GLU A 97 11.77 10.40 -19.20
CA GLU A 97 11.76 9.50 -20.36
C GLU A 97 10.80 8.33 -20.16
N CYS A 98 10.71 7.76 -18.94
CA CYS A 98 9.69 6.76 -18.62
C CYS A 98 8.26 7.30 -18.78
N LYS A 99 8.00 8.56 -18.40
CA LYS A 99 6.69 9.18 -18.60
C LYS A 99 6.34 9.28 -20.07
N THR A 100 7.24 9.83 -20.88
CA THR A 100 7.03 9.98 -22.33
C THR A 100 6.83 8.62 -23.00
N MET A 101 7.62 7.60 -22.65
CA MET A 101 7.43 6.26 -23.20
C MET A 101 6.11 5.61 -22.79
N PHE A 102 5.63 5.86 -21.57
CA PHE A 102 4.32 5.40 -21.15
C PHE A 102 3.19 6.10 -21.90
N GLU A 103 3.30 7.41 -22.11
CA GLU A 103 2.34 8.21 -22.89
C GLU A 103 2.23 7.70 -24.32
N GLU A 104 3.37 7.45 -24.96
CA GLU A 104 3.41 6.89 -26.30
C GLU A 104 2.80 5.48 -26.37
N GLN A 105 3.07 4.62 -25.37
CA GLN A 105 2.56 3.25 -25.35
C GLN A 105 1.05 3.16 -25.08
N THR A 106 0.54 4.03 -24.19
CA THR A 106 -0.84 3.91 -23.67
C THR A 106 -1.79 4.98 -24.19
N GLY A 107 -1.27 6.00 -24.88
CA GLY A 107 -2.04 7.15 -25.37
C GLY A 107 -2.50 8.10 -24.25
N ARG A 108 -1.99 7.97 -23.03
CA ARG A 108 -2.36 8.82 -21.88
C ARG A 108 -1.18 9.18 -20.98
N ALA A 109 -1.30 10.33 -20.32
CA ALA A 109 -0.38 10.72 -19.25
C ALA A 109 -0.39 9.70 -18.10
N PRO A 110 0.77 9.24 -17.61
CA PRO A 110 0.85 8.46 -16.38
C PRO A 110 0.59 9.37 -15.18
N SER A 111 -0.07 8.83 -14.17
CA SER A 111 -0.01 9.43 -12.84
C SER A 111 1.43 9.41 -12.30
N SER A 112 1.73 10.28 -11.34
CA SER A 112 3.05 10.32 -10.67
C SER A 112 3.46 8.96 -10.13
N TRP A 113 2.52 8.22 -9.54
CA TRP A 113 2.75 6.87 -9.02
C TRP A 113 3.11 5.89 -10.14
N GLU A 114 2.35 5.86 -11.24
CA GLU A 114 2.61 4.96 -12.37
C GLU A 114 3.98 5.21 -13.01
N ALA A 115 4.33 6.48 -13.18
CA ALA A 115 5.63 6.88 -13.70
C ALA A 115 6.78 6.36 -12.82
N LYS A 116 6.67 6.55 -11.49
CA LYS A 116 7.65 6.05 -10.52
C LYS A 116 7.75 4.52 -10.56
N GLN A 117 6.61 3.80 -10.63
CA GLN A 117 6.63 2.34 -10.67
C GLN A 117 7.33 1.80 -11.92
N ILE A 118 7.04 2.36 -13.10
CA ILE A 118 7.68 1.92 -14.35
C ILE A 118 9.17 2.25 -14.34
N TYR A 119 9.53 3.42 -13.84
CA TYR A 119 10.93 3.82 -13.68
C TYR A 119 11.69 2.85 -12.76
N ASN A 120 11.14 2.55 -11.57
CA ASN A 120 11.76 1.62 -10.63
C ASN A 120 11.92 0.22 -11.22
N VAL A 121 10.88 -0.31 -11.85
CA VAL A 121 10.91 -1.63 -12.53
C VAL A 121 11.94 -1.66 -13.66
N THR A 122 12.12 -0.54 -14.36
CA THR A 122 13.14 -0.41 -15.42
C THR A 122 14.55 -0.37 -14.85
N LEU A 123 14.77 0.39 -13.77
CA LEU A 123 16.07 0.41 -13.08
C LEU A 123 16.40 -0.96 -12.50
N GLU A 124 15.45 -1.64 -11.86
CA GLU A 124 15.65 -2.97 -11.29
C GLU A 124 16.18 -3.97 -12.33
N LYS A 125 15.73 -3.86 -13.59
CA LYS A 125 16.16 -4.73 -14.68
C LYS A 125 17.47 -4.31 -15.34
N TYR A 126 17.64 -3.03 -15.66
CA TYR A 126 18.74 -2.55 -16.52
C TYR A 126 19.83 -1.75 -15.82
N ALA A 127 19.54 -1.20 -14.63
CA ALA A 127 20.52 -0.54 -13.78
C ALA A 127 20.32 -0.88 -12.29
N PRO A 128 20.51 -2.16 -11.88
CA PRO A 128 20.23 -2.60 -10.51
C PRO A 128 21.04 -1.81 -9.46
N TRP A 129 22.25 -1.37 -9.81
CA TRP A 129 23.07 -0.56 -8.90
C TRP A 129 22.45 0.82 -8.63
N ARG A 130 21.85 1.46 -9.66
CA ARG A 130 21.14 2.73 -9.50
C ARG A 130 19.87 2.54 -8.71
N HIS A 131 19.10 1.49 -9.01
CA HIS A 131 17.92 1.13 -8.25
C HIS A 131 18.26 0.98 -6.76
N PHE A 132 19.31 0.22 -6.45
CA PHE A 132 19.76 0.04 -5.07
C PHE A 132 20.22 1.33 -4.41
N GLN A 133 20.95 2.19 -5.15
CA GLN A 133 21.41 3.47 -4.62
C GLN A 133 20.23 4.41 -4.34
N GLU A 134 19.29 4.56 -5.26
CA GLU A 134 18.10 5.41 -5.09
C GLU A 134 17.20 4.90 -3.95
N GLU A 135 17.05 3.57 -3.82
CA GLU A 135 16.30 2.98 -2.71
C GLU A 135 17.00 3.21 -1.36
N LYS A 136 18.34 3.15 -1.34
CA LYS A 136 19.14 3.48 -0.15
C LYS A 136 19.01 4.95 0.23
N GLU A 137 19.08 5.85 -0.74
CA GLU A 137 18.91 7.30 -0.53
C GLU A 137 17.49 7.60 -0.03
N ARG A 138 16.47 6.94 -0.59
CA ARG A 138 15.08 7.01 -0.10
C ARG A 138 14.99 6.53 1.35
N GLN A 139 15.57 5.39 1.68
CA GLN A 139 15.54 4.84 3.04
C GLN A 139 16.24 5.77 4.04
N GLN A 140 17.37 6.38 3.65
CA GLN A 140 18.06 7.37 4.47
C GLN A 140 17.20 8.60 4.71
N HIS A 141 16.53 9.11 3.67
CA HIS A 141 15.62 10.24 3.79
C HIS A 141 14.43 9.92 4.71
N VAL A 142 13.79 8.77 4.52
CA VAL A 142 12.69 8.30 5.38
C VAL A 142 13.17 8.16 6.83
N THR A 143 14.35 7.59 7.06
CA THR A 143 14.93 7.46 8.40
C THR A 143 15.13 8.83 9.07
N ALA A 144 15.67 9.82 8.34
CA ALA A 144 15.83 11.17 8.85
C ALA A 144 14.48 11.82 9.19
N MET A 145 13.46 11.66 8.33
CA MET A 145 12.10 12.16 8.61
C MET A 145 11.49 11.50 9.83
N ILE A 146 11.70 10.19 10.00
CA ILE A 146 11.28 9.45 11.19
C ILE A 146 11.95 10.06 12.44
N GLU A 147 13.26 10.28 12.43
CA GLU A 147 14.01 10.87 13.55
C GLU A 147 13.53 12.27 13.93
N GLU A 148 13.16 13.09 12.94
CA GLU A 148 12.53 14.38 13.19
C GLU A 148 11.17 14.22 13.88
N ILE A 149 10.31 13.32 13.40
CA ILE A 149 9.01 13.06 14.04
C ILE A 149 9.24 12.63 15.49
N TYR A 150 10.20 11.74 15.74
CA TYR A 150 10.54 11.32 17.09
C TYR A 150 10.96 12.51 17.98
N SER A 151 11.79 13.41 17.44
CA SER A 151 12.22 14.62 18.16
C SER A 151 11.05 15.57 18.46
N ASP A 152 10.13 15.73 17.50
CA ASP A 152 8.92 16.54 17.64
C ASP A 152 7.98 15.94 18.72
N LEU A 153 7.81 14.61 18.72
CA LEU A 153 7.02 13.90 19.73
C LEU A 153 7.64 14.00 21.13
N GLN A 154 8.96 13.89 21.26
CA GLN A 154 9.64 14.09 22.54
C GLN A 154 9.44 15.51 23.08
N ARG A 155 9.45 16.53 22.21
CA ARG A 155 9.19 17.91 22.61
C ARG A 155 7.75 18.07 23.10
N LYS A 156 6.78 17.56 22.33
CA LYS A 156 5.37 17.58 22.73
C LYS A 156 5.12 16.90 24.06
N MET A 157 5.79 15.78 24.35
CA MET A 157 5.68 15.13 25.66
C MET A 157 6.24 15.95 26.83
N LYS A 158 7.18 16.88 26.60
CA LYS A 158 7.64 17.79 27.66
C LYS A 158 6.58 18.84 27.99
N GLU A 159 5.71 19.16 27.03
CA GLU A 159 4.66 20.16 27.13
C GLU A 159 3.32 19.53 27.59
N GLU A 160 2.99 18.33 27.11
CA GLU A 160 1.77 17.58 27.38
C GLU A 160 2.08 16.30 28.15
N LYS A 161 1.41 16.10 29.30
CA LYS A 161 1.66 14.96 30.21
C LYS A 161 1.18 13.61 29.68
N ASP A 162 0.27 13.58 28.71
CA ASP A 162 -0.33 12.35 28.20
C ASP A 162 -0.49 12.42 26.67
N LEU A 163 0.41 11.76 25.94
CA LEU A 163 0.32 11.62 24.49
C LEU A 163 -0.04 10.18 24.12
N THR A 164 -1.11 10.02 23.34
CA THR A 164 -1.59 8.71 22.88
C THR A 164 -1.55 8.67 21.36
N LEU A 165 -0.92 7.63 20.78
CA LEU A 165 -0.74 7.49 19.34
C LEU A 165 -1.02 6.06 18.89
N SER A 166 -1.65 5.95 17.72
CA SER A 166 -1.92 4.69 17.01
C SER A 166 -1.00 4.49 15.81
N LYS A 167 -1.05 3.30 15.20
CA LYS A 167 -0.33 3.03 13.95
C LYS A 167 -0.84 3.87 12.77
N SER A 168 -2.13 4.19 12.75
CA SER A 168 -2.70 5.14 11.78
C SER A 168 -2.12 6.54 11.94
N ASP A 169 -1.92 7.00 13.18
CA ASP A 169 -1.33 8.33 13.42
C ASP A 169 0.12 8.41 12.91
N MET A 170 0.90 7.31 13.01
CA MET A 170 2.23 7.25 12.41
C MET A 170 2.20 7.42 10.90
N THR A 171 1.20 6.82 10.24
CA THR A 171 1.03 6.95 8.79
C THR A 171 0.81 8.42 8.42
N VAL A 172 -0.07 9.11 9.15
CA VAL A 172 -0.38 10.53 8.93
C VAL A 172 0.82 11.43 9.22
N LEU A 173 1.55 11.18 10.32
CA LEU A 173 2.74 11.95 10.67
C LEU A 173 3.84 11.81 9.62
N LEU A 174 4.05 10.58 9.14
CA LEU A 174 5.07 10.29 8.14
C LEU A 174 4.69 10.83 6.76
N GLU A 175 3.42 10.70 6.36
CA GLU A 175 2.88 11.32 5.14
C GLU A 175 3.05 12.84 5.16
N LYS A 176 2.78 13.49 6.29
CA LYS A 176 2.94 14.94 6.43
C LYS A 176 4.39 15.40 6.28
N LYS A 177 5.36 14.59 6.73
CA LYS A 177 6.79 14.91 6.62
C LYS A 177 7.36 14.59 5.24
N LEU A 178 6.96 13.46 4.64
CA LEU A 178 7.41 13.04 3.31
C LEU A 178 6.73 13.83 2.18
N GLY A 179 5.52 14.35 2.42
CA GLY A 179 4.68 14.97 1.39
C GLY A 179 4.09 13.95 0.41
N GLU A 180 4.24 12.65 0.68
CA GLU A 180 3.67 11.54 -0.08
C GLU A 180 3.27 10.39 0.83
N LEU A 181 2.35 9.54 0.35
CA LEU A 181 1.87 8.40 1.12
C LEU A 181 3.03 7.41 1.38
N PRO A 182 3.39 7.13 2.65
CA PRO A 182 4.50 6.24 2.98
C PRO A 182 4.20 4.80 2.58
N VAL A 183 5.25 4.05 2.28
CA VAL A 183 5.12 2.62 2.00
C VAL A 183 4.90 1.86 3.30
N SER A 184 4.22 0.70 3.24
CA SER A 184 3.96 -0.13 4.42
C SER A 184 5.23 -0.51 5.19
N THR A 185 6.38 -0.62 4.52
CA THR A 185 7.68 -0.88 5.15
C THR A 185 8.14 0.31 5.98
N ASP A 186 7.97 1.54 5.47
CA ASP A 186 8.37 2.76 6.15
C ASP A 186 7.57 2.94 7.46
N ILE A 187 6.26 2.67 7.42
CA ILE A 187 5.40 2.70 8.61
C ILE A 187 5.81 1.61 9.60
N GLN A 188 6.20 0.43 9.12
CA GLN A 188 6.66 -0.65 9.99
C GLN A 188 8.00 -0.33 10.65
N ASP A 189 8.94 0.26 9.92
CA ASP A 189 10.22 0.72 10.45
C ASP A 189 10.01 1.79 11.52
N MET A 190 9.14 2.77 11.24
CA MET A 190 8.75 3.77 12.23
C MET A 190 8.09 3.12 13.47
N TRP A 191 7.18 2.15 13.28
CA TRP A 191 6.48 1.45 14.35
C TRP A 191 7.41 0.60 15.23
N MET A 192 8.45 0.02 14.62
CA MET A 192 9.46 -0.73 15.35
C MET A 192 10.26 0.18 16.27
N LEU A 193 10.47 1.45 15.92
CA LEU A 193 11.23 2.40 16.74
C LEU A 193 10.43 3.01 17.91
N ARG A 194 9.15 2.63 18.09
CA ARG A 194 8.24 3.22 19.10
C ARG A 194 8.76 3.09 20.54
N PHE A 195 9.56 2.05 20.81
CA PHE A 195 10.17 1.83 22.13
C PHE A 195 11.11 2.98 22.56
N ARG A 196 11.57 3.81 21.61
CA ARG A 196 12.37 5.01 21.92
C ARG A 196 11.55 6.13 22.59
N LEU A 197 10.23 6.01 22.62
CA LEU A 197 9.30 6.91 23.31
C LEU A 197 8.47 6.13 24.34
N PRO A 198 9.06 5.73 25.48
CA PRO A 198 8.39 4.85 26.45
C PRO A 198 7.21 5.50 27.17
N LEU A 199 7.09 6.83 27.12
CA LEU A 199 6.03 7.60 27.79
C LEU A 199 4.85 7.91 26.86
N VAL A 200 4.94 7.59 25.56
CA VAL A 200 3.78 7.63 24.67
C VAL A 200 2.92 6.40 24.90
N LYS A 201 1.61 6.58 25.07
CA LYS A 201 0.65 5.48 25.10
C LYS A 201 0.39 5.02 23.67
N TRP A 202 0.92 3.86 23.31
CA TRP A 202 0.75 3.28 21.98
C TRP A 202 -0.51 2.41 21.92
N ILE A 203 -1.40 2.72 20.98
CA ILE A 203 -2.60 1.92 20.67
C ILE A 203 -2.30 1.05 19.44
N GLU A 204 -2.47 -0.27 19.57
CA GLU A 204 -2.33 -1.22 18.46
C GLU A 204 -3.52 -1.21 17.51
#